data_AF-A0A1H4I0X4-F1
#
_entry.id   AF-A0A1H4I0X4-F1
#
_cell.length_a   1.000
_cell.length_b   1.000
_cell.length_c   1.000
_cell.angle_alpha   90.00
_cell.angle_beta   90.00
_cell.angle_gamma   90.00
#
_symmetry.space_group_name_H-M   'P 1'
#
loop_
_entity.id
_entity.type
_entity.pdbx_description
1 polymer ?
#
loop_
_entity_poly.entity_id
_entity_poly.type
_entity_poly.pdbx_seq_one_letter_code
_entity_poly.pdbx_strand_id
1 'polypeptide(L)'
;MYGEQHLLTFKSQEKTKVIYNLSFAQVGWWIAGGYLSLQAIQYLPKIPGIGTVGYLPHMIPFVIFLAFAHVTHPSTGQQLHHYLLGYLLCRRRKRSFL
;
A
#
# COMPACT_ATOMS: atom_id res chain seq x y z
N MET A 1 -35.21 32.53 -2.17
CA MET A 1 -34.00 33.14 -1.57
C MET A 1 -32.87 32.13 -1.72
N TYR A 2 -32.00 32.35 -2.70
CA TYR A 2 -30.79 31.54 -2.85
C TYR A 2 -29.84 31.95 -1.73
N GLY A 3 -29.77 31.12 -0.69
CA GLY A 3 -28.81 31.30 0.40
C GLY A 3 -27.40 31.23 -0.17
N GLU A 4 -26.56 32.16 0.26
CA GLU A 4 -25.18 32.28 -0.17
C GLU A 4 -24.49 30.91 -0.14
N GLN A 5 -24.25 30.35 -1.32
CA GLN A 5 -23.43 29.16 -1.44
C GLN A 5 -22.01 29.59 -1.08
N HIS A 6 -21.62 29.35 0.16
CA HIS A 6 -20.21 29.34 0.54
C HIS A 6 -19.47 28.55 -0.53
N LEU A 7 -18.56 29.22 -1.25
CA LEU A 7 -17.66 28.57 -2.19
C LEU A 7 -16.92 27.49 -1.40
N LEU A 8 -17.35 26.24 -1.55
CA LEU A 8 -16.63 25.09 -1.05
C LEU A 8 -15.28 25.14 -1.76
N THR A 9 -14.26 25.64 -1.06
CA THR A 9 -12.88 25.66 -1.54
C THR A 9 -12.59 24.29 -2.13
N PHE A 10 -12.33 24.25 -3.43
CA PHE A 10 -12.06 23.01 -4.14
C PHE A 10 -10.85 22.35 -3.47
N LYS A 11 -11.11 21.31 -2.69
CA LYS A 11 -10.07 20.56 -2.02
C LYS A 11 -9.47 19.67 -3.09
N SER A 12 -8.34 20.08 -3.68
CA SER A 12 -7.65 19.22 -4.63
C SER A 12 -7.35 17.91 -3.89
N GLN A 13 -7.82 16.79 -4.43
CA GLN A 13 -7.49 15.47 -3.88
C GLN A 13 -6.07 15.04 -4.26
N GLU A 14 -5.21 15.99 -4.64
CA GLU A 14 -3.85 15.71 -5.04
C GLU A 14 -3.05 15.28 -3.81
N LYS A 15 -2.68 14.00 -3.81
CA LYS A 15 -1.78 13.45 -2.81
C LYS A 15 -0.44 14.16 -2.92
N THR A 16 0.04 14.73 -1.82
CA THR A 16 1.35 15.36 -1.74
C THR A 16 2.43 14.37 -2.17
N LYS A 17 3.07 14.67 -3.30
CA LYS A 17 4.21 13.92 -3.84
C LYS A 17 5.47 14.43 -3.16
N VAL A 18 6.37 13.51 -2.81
CA VAL A 18 7.54 13.83 -1.97
C VAL A 18 8.82 13.57 -2.72
N ILE A 19 9.00 12.33 -3.19
CA ILE A 19 10.25 11.86 -3.79
C ILE A 19 9.89 11.08 -5.06
N TYR A 20 10.48 11.43 -6.20
CA TYR A 20 10.28 10.73 -7.49
C TYR A 20 8.79 10.44 -7.83
N ASN A 21 7.90 11.43 -7.64
CA ASN A 21 6.46 11.29 -7.90
C ASN A 21 5.73 10.29 -6.98
N LEU A 22 6.38 9.82 -5.90
CA LEU A 22 5.78 8.97 -4.87
C LEU A 22 5.17 9.81 -3.74
N SER A 23 4.02 9.38 -3.25
CA SER A 23 3.41 9.88 -2.01
C SER A 23 4.12 9.36 -0.76
N PHE A 24 3.99 10.05 0.37
CA PHE A 24 4.55 9.61 1.67
C PHE A 24 4.18 8.15 2.00
N ALA A 25 2.93 7.77 1.76
CA ALA A 25 2.48 6.39 1.99
C ALA A 25 3.24 5.39 1.11
N GLN A 26 3.45 5.70 -0.17
CA GLN A 26 4.22 4.83 -1.08
C GLN A 26 5.67 4.69 -0.64
N VAL A 27 6.31 5.78 -0.20
CA VAL A 27 7.67 5.73 0.36
C VAL A 27 7.71 4.85 1.61
N GLY A 28 6.72 4.96 2.50
CA GLY A 28 6.60 4.10 3.68
C GLY A 28 6.52 2.61 3.32
N TRP A 29 5.71 2.25 2.31
CA TRP A 29 5.63 0.88 1.81
C TRP A 29 6.95 0.39 1.20
N TRP A 30 7.68 1.24 0.46
CA TRP A 30 8.99 0.88 -0.08
C TRP A 30 10.01 0.58 1.02
N ILE A 31 10.09 1.45 2.04
CA ILE A 31 11.01 1.27 3.17
C ILE A 31 10.67 -0.02 3.93
N ALA A 32 9.39 -0.23 4.24
CA ALA A 32 8.96 -1.42 4.97
C ALA A 32 9.20 -2.72 4.19
N GLY A 33 8.95 -2.71 2.88
CA GLY A 33 9.23 -3.85 2.00
C GLY A 33 10.73 -4.15 1.89
N GLY A 34 11.56 -3.10 1.75
CA GLY A 34 13.01 -3.23 1.66
C GLY A 34 13.60 -3.76 2.96
N TYR A 35 13.16 -3.22 4.09
CA TYR A 35 13.53 -3.71 5.42
C TYR A 35 13.18 -5.19 5.61
N LEU A 36 11.95 -5.60 5.28
CA LEU A 36 11.53 -7.01 5.38
C LEU A 36 12.29 -7.91 4.42
N SER A 37 12.61 -7.44 3.21
CA SER A 37 13.42 -8.20 2.26
C SER A 37 14.83 -8.46 2.79
N LEU A 38 15.46 -7.47 3.44
CA LEU A 38 16.77 -7.63 4.06
C LEU A 38 16.72 -8.58 5.27
N GLN A 39 15.66 -8.49 6.08
CA GLN A 39 15.44 -9.43 7.17
C GLN A 39 15.22 -10.85 6.66
N ALA A 40 14.52 -11.04 5.55
CA ALA A 40 14.29 -12.36 4.96
C ALA A 40 15.59 -13.10 4.64
N ILE A 41 16.68 -12.40 4.29
CA ILE A 41 18.00 -13.00 4.03
C ILE A 41 18.57 -13.71 5.26
N GLN A 42 18.20 -13.28 6.47
CA GLN A 42 18.66 -13.89 7.71
C GLN A 42 17.91 -15.19 8.04
N TYR A 43 16.68 -15.35 7.55
CA TYR A 43 15.82 -16.49 7.88
C TYR A 43 15.73 -17.53 6.76
N LEU A 44 15.84 -17.08 5.50
CA LEU A 44 15.75 -17.95 4.34
C LEU A 44 17.15 -18.15 3.74
N PRO A 45 17.64 -19.38 3.64
CA PRO A 45 18.85 -19.64 2.87
C PRO A 45 18.57 -19.46 1.37
N LYS A 46 19.57 -19.01 0.62
CA LYS A 46 19.51 -19.00 -0.84
C LYS A 46 19.26 -20.42 -1.38
N ILE A 47 18.48 -20.52 -2.45
CA ILE A 47 18.27 -21.80 -3.11
C ILE A 47 19.62 -22.31 -3.66
N PRO A 48 20.08 -23.50 -3.27
CA PRO A 48 21.36 -24.03 -3.70
C PRO A 48 21.34 -24.39 -5.20
N GLY A 49 22.50 -24.33 -5.85
CA GLY A 49 22.69 -24.79 -7.23
C GLY A 49 22.32 -23.79 -8.34
N ILE A 50 21.71 -22.65 -8.01
CA ILE A 50 21.24 -21.66 -9.02
C ILE A 50 21.88 -20.26 -8.89
N GLY A 51 22.97 -20.15 -8.14
CA GLY A 51 23.77 -18.91 -8.06
C GLY A 51 23.00 -17.71 -7.48
N THR A 52 23.09 -16.55 -8.13
CA THR A 52 22.45 -15.30 -7.69
C THR A 52 20.92 -15.32 -7.79
N VAL A 53 20.37 -16.13 -8.70
CA VAL A 53 18.93 -16.34 -8.86
C VAL A 53 18.31 -16.98 -7.61
N GLY A 54 19.12 -17.70 -6.83
CA GLY A 54 18.72 -18.26 -5.54
C GLY A 54 18.31 -17.22 -4.49
N TYR A 55 18.55 -15.93 -4.73
CA TYR A 55 18.09 -14.84 -3.87
C TYR A 55 16.71 -14.29 -4.24
N LEU A 56 16.12 -14.66 -5.38
CA LEU A 56 14.79 -14.16 -5.79
C LEU A 56 13.70 -14.28 -4.70
N PRO A 57 13.62 -15.37 -3.91
CA PRO A 57 12.60 -15.48 -2.87
C PRO A 57 12.67 -14.37 -1.81
N HIS A 58 13.87 -13.82 -1.55
CA HIS A 58 14.05 -12.74 -0.57
C HIS A 58 13.43 -11.43 -1.03
N MET A 59 13.16 -11.27 -2.32
CA MET A 59 12.49 -10.09 -2.89
C MET A 59 10.97 -10.17 -2.77
N ILE A 60 10.39 -11.34 -2.44
CA ILE A 60 8.94 -11.53 -2.33
C ILE A 60 8.30 -10.50 -1.38
N PRO A 61 8.82 -10.25 -0.16
CA PRO A 61 8.26 -9.24 0.74
C PRO A 61 8.26 -7.85 0.08
N PHE A 62 9.33 -7.49 -0.63
CA PHE A 62 9.41 -6.21 -1.31
C PHE A 62 8.36 -6.08 -2.41
N VAL A 63 8.18 -7.11 -3.24
CA VAL A 63 7.18 -7.13 -4.31
C VAL A 63 5.76 -7.01 -3.76
N ILE A 64 5.46 -7.70 -2.65
CA ILE A 64 4.16 -7.58 -1.98
C ILE A 64 3.93 -6.13 -1.54
N PHE A 65 4.90 -5.51 -0.88
CA PHE A 65 4.79 -4.13 -0.41
C PHE A 65 4.70 -3.12 -1.56
N LEU A 66 5.37 -3.37 -2.69
CA LEU A 66 5.20 -2.58 -3.91
C LEU A 66 3.76 -2.68 -4.45
N ALA A 67 3.16 -3.87 -4.42
CA ALA A 67 1.77 -4.03 -4.80
C ALA A 67 0.85 -3.20 -3.89
N PHE A 68 1.07 -3.20 -2.58
CA PHE A 68 0.32 -2.34 -1.64
C PHE A 68 0.50 -0.83 -1.88
N ALA A 69 1.67 -0.43 -2.37
CA ALA A 69 2.00 0.96 -2.68
C ALA A 69 1.33 1.47 -3.96
N HIS A 70 1.27 0.62 -5.00
CA HIS A 70 0.93 1.04 -6.36
C HIS A 70 -0.38 0.49 -6.91
N VAL A 71 -0.86 -0.65 -6.39
CA VAL A 71 -2.12 -1.23 -6.87
C VAL A 71 -3.29 -0.40 -6.35
N THR A 72 -4.00 0.20 -7.29
CA THR A 72 -5.26 0.91 -7.07
C THR A 72 -6.37 0.23 -7.84
N HIS A 73 -7.56 0.24 -7.26
CA HIS A 73 -8.74 -0.27 -7.93
C HIS A 73 -9.13 0.68 -9.08
N PRO A 74 -9.27 0.21 -10.33
CA PRO A 74 -9.42 1.07 -11.51
C PRO A 74 -10.72 1.90 -11.50
N SER A 75 -11.80 1.35 -10.91
CA SER A 75 -13.10 2.04 -10.89
C SER A 75 -13.31 2.94 -9.67
N THR A 76 -12.68 2.67 -8.53
CA THR A 76 -12.91 3.42 -7.28
C THR A 76 -11.72 4.28 -6.86
N GLY A 77 -10.55 4.10 -7.50
CA GLY A 77 -9.30 4.78 -7.13
C GLY A 77 -8.75 4.38 -5.76
N GLN A 78 -9.39 3.44 -5.06
CA GLN A 78 -9.01 3.04 -3.71
C GLN A 78 -7.73 2.20 -3.74
N GLN A 79 -6.80 2.50 -2.85
CA GLN A 79 -5.57 1.73 -2.71
C GLN A 79 -5.85 0.36 -2.08
N LEU A 80 -5.08 -0.65 -2.48
CA LEU A 80 -5.24 -2.03 -2.04
C LEU A 80 -5.25 -2.18 -0.50
N HIS A 81 -4.36 -1.50 0.22
CA HIS A 81 -4.32 -1.57 1.69
C HIS A 81 -5.58 -0.97 2.34
N HIS A 82 -6.12 0.13 1.79
CA HIS A 82 -7.36 0.73 2.28
C HIS A 82 -8.55 -0.21 2.07
N TYR A 83 -8.61 -0.89 0.93
CA TYR A 83 -9.63 -1.89 0.65
C TYR A 83 -9.55 -3.05 1.65
N LEU A 84 -8.37 -3.61 1.86
CA LEU A 84 -8.17 -4.73 2.79
C LEU A 84 -8.49 -4.36 4.23
N LEU A 85 -8.06 -3.18 4.70
CA LEU A 85 -8.42 -2.67 6.02
C LEU A 85 -9.93 -2.50 6.16
N GLY A 86 -10.59 -1.89 5.17
CA GLY A 86 -12.05 -1.72 5.16
C GLY A 86 -12.77 -3.06 5.21
N TYR A 87 -12.34 -4.04 4.41
CA TYR A 87 -12.90 -5.39 4.42
C TYR A 87 -12.74 -6.07 5.79
N LEU A 88 -11.55 -6.00 6.40
CA LEU A 88 -11.30 -6.56 7.73
C LEU A 88 -12.15 -5.90 8.82
N LEU A 89 -12.27 -4.57 8.79
CA LEU A 89 -13.11 -3.82 9.73
C LEU A 89 -14.59 -4.20 9.57
N CYS A 90 -15.09 -4.26 8.33
CA CYS A 90 -16.46 -4.70 8.04
C CYS A 90 -16.72 -6.13 8.51
N ARG A 91 -15.75 -7.03 8.36
CA ARG A 91 -15.88 -8.43 8.80
C ARG A 91 -15.82 -8.58 10.31
N ARG A 92 -15.02 -7.75 11.00
CA ARG A 92 -14.89 -7.75 12.47
C ARG A 92 -16.02 -7.01 13.18
N ARG A 93 -16.73 -6.12 12.49
CA ARG A 93 -17.86 -5.39 13.07
C ARG A 93 -18.95 -6.38 13.51
N LYS A 94 -19.29 -6.37 14.79
CA LYS A 94 -20.48 -7.07 15.30
C LYS A 94 -21.71 -6.44 14.65
N ARG A 95 -22.48 -7.22 13.90
CA ARG A 95 -23.71 -6.77 13.25
C ARG A 95 -24.79 -6.62 14.33
N SER A 96 -24.84 -5.46 14.99
CA SER A 96 -26.03 -5.06 15.74
C SER A 96 -27.03 -4.53 14.72
N PHE A 97 -28.18 -5.20 14.61
CA PHE A 97 -29.34 -4.60 13.96
C PHE A 97 -29.78 -3.44 14.84
N LEU A 98 -29.87 -2.25 14.23
CA LEU A 98 -30.51 -1.08 14.84
C LEU A 98 -32.01 -1.32 14.91
#